data_AF-A0A955KC06-F1
#
_entry.id   AF-A0A955KC06-F1
#
_cell.length_a   1.000
_cell.length_b   1.000
_cell.length_c   1.000
_cell.angle_alpha   90.00
_cell.angle_beta   90.00
_cell.angle_gamma   90.00
#
_symmetry.space_group_name_H-M   'P 1'
#
loop_
_entity.id
_entity.type
_entity.pdbx_description
1 polymer ?
#
loop_
_entity_poly.entity_id
_entity_poly.type
_entity_poly.pdbx_seq_one_letter_code
_entity_poly.pdbx_strand_id
1 'polypeptide(L)'
;MKIESIRKRDGSIQPFDIKKIVNAITKALNETREGGQKEAEDVAELAYEKVVSMCVEATEADPEDPMAQKCIDGSPSVEEIQDLVEQALMEKDYYNTAKAYIIYRNARKKMRERDIFAKRQNLKPYEYPELYEYTDSIRHSYWVHTEFNYTSDVQDFHVNVTEAERTAIKHSMLAIAQIEVAVKTFWGDIYKKMPKPEIGAVGATFAESEVRHTDAYSHLLEILGLNDEFTDIKDIPVIQKRMDYLEKVIDLSRTEEDKQYAHSMLLFSLFIEHVSLFSQFLIMMSFNKHKNLFKGISNAVEATSKEEQIHGMFGIDVINIIKEEHPEWFDDECKELIVKSCEEAYEAECKIVDWIFEDGELDFLPATNVKEFIKNRLNNSLASIGLPRIFEVSEALLEETDWFDNEVIATKHVDFFNKRSINYNKRSSSVTSDDLF
;
A
#
# COMPACT_ATOMS: atom_id res chain seq x y z
N MET A 1 34.02 28.48 -15.59
CA MET A 1 33.21 27.93 -14.48
C MET A 1 34.02 26.85 -13.77
N LYS A 2 33.83 26.64 -12.46
CA LYS A 2 34.45 25.54 -11.72
C LYS A 2 33.34 24.67 -11.14
N ILE A 3 33.47 23.35 -11.24
CA ILE A 3 32.49 22.41 -10.67
C ILE A 3 32.89 22.14 -9.22
N GLU A 4 32.07 22.60 -8.28
CA GLU A 4 32.32 22.42 -6.84
C GLU A 4 31.52 21.27 -6.24
N SER A 5 30.42 20.90 -6.89
CA SER A 5 29.47 19.90 -6.40
C SER A 5 29.00 18.96 -7.51
N ILE A 6 28.48 17.80 -7.09
CA ILE A 6 27.91 16.76 -7.95
C ILE A 6 26.59 16.29 -7.35
N ARG A 7 25.58 16.09 -8.21
CA ARG A 7 24.31 15.47 -7.83
C ARG A 7 24.41 13.94 -7.96
N LYS A 8 24.22 13.25 -6.84
CA LYS A 8 24.23 11.79 -6.72
C LYS A 8 22.94 11.20 -7.27
N ARG A 9 22.92 9.86 -7.43
CA ARG A 9 21.76 9.12 -7.96
C ARG A 9 20.53 9.16 -7.04
N ASP A 10 20.75 9.32 -5.74
CA ASP A 10 19.71 9.52 -4.73
C ASP A 10 19.27 10.99 -4.61
N GLY A 11 19.71 11.86 -5.53
CA GLY A 11 19.42 13.30 -5.52
C GLY A 11 20.32 14.13 -4.59
N SER A 12 21.10 13.50 -3.70
CA SER A 12 21.95 14.23 -2.75
C SER A 12 23.08 15.00 -3.45
N ILE A 13 23.45 16.16 -2.89
CA ILE A 13 24.57 16.97 -3.40
C ILE A 13 25.82 16.66 -2.56
N GLN A 14 26.94 16.38 -3.24
CA GLN A 14 28.23 16.14 -2.61
C GLN A 14 29.34 17.01 -3.24
N PRO A 15 30.44 17.27 -2.53
CA PRO A 15 31.61 17.92 -3.13
C PRO A 15 32.16 17.13 -4.31
N PHE A 16 32.49 17.83 -5.39
CA PHE A 16 33.10 17.24 -6.57
C PHE A 16 34.55 16.80 -6.27
N ASP A 17 34.90 15.58 -6.70
CA ASP A 17 36.25 15.03 -6.55
C ASP A 17 36.66 14.29 -7.82
N ILE A 18 37.54 14.93 -8.61
CA ILE A 18 38.05 14.37 -9.86
C ILE A 18 38.80 13.04 -9.66
N LYS A 19 39.36 12.79 -8.47
CA LYS A 19 40.05 11.52 -8.18
C LYS A 19 39.12 10.33 -8.29
N LYS A 20 37.82 10.51 -8.03
CA LYS A 20 36.82 9.44 -8.21
C LYS A 20 36.65 9.06 -9.68
N ILE A 21 36.71 10.05 -10.59
CA ILE A 21 36.63 9.84 -12.04
C ILE A 21 37.89 9.14 -12.53
N VAL A 22 39.06 9.66 -12.17
CA VAL A 22 40.37 9.06 -12.50
C VAL A 22 40.41 7.60 -12.05
N ASN A 23 40.08 7.30 -10.79
CA ASN A 23 40.07 5.94 -10.27
C ASN A 23 39.13 4.99 -11.02
N ALA A 24 37.98 5.48 -11.49
CA ALA A 24 37.04 4.68 -12.28
C ALA A 24 37.62 4.36 -13.67
N ILE A 25 38.24 5.36 -14.32
CA ILE A 25 38.87 5.21 -15.63
C ILE A 25 40.11 4.30 -15.54
N THR A 26 40.97 4.49 -14.54
CA THR A 26 42.16 3.63 -14.31
C THR A 26 41.78 2.16 -14.21
N LYS A 27 40.69 1.83 -13.49
CA LYS A 27 40.19 0.45 -13.39
C LYS A 27 39.77 -0.10 -14.74
N ALA A 28 39.08 0.70 -15.56
CA ALA A 28 38.63 0.27 -16.88
C ALA A 28 39.80 0.08 -17.85
N LEU A 29 40.76 1.02 -17.89
CA LEU A 29 41.96 0.93 -18.73
C LEU A 29 42.85 -0.27 -18.35
N ASN A 30 42.98 -0.57 -17.06
CA ASN A 30 43.73 -1.74 -16.59
C ASN A 30 43.07 -3.06 -17.02
N GLU A 31 41.74 -3.13 -16.98
CA GLU A 31 40.98 -4.34 -17.37
C GLU A 31 41.16 -4.67 -18.86
N THR A 32 41.13 -3.64 -19.71
CA THR A 32 41.31 -3.77 -21.17
C THR A 32 42.77 -3.78 -21.61
N ARG A 33 43.70 -3.46 -20.70
CA ARG A 33 45.15 -3.32 -20.96
C ARG A 33 45.49 -2.21 -21.96
N GLU A 34 44.68 -1.15 -22.02
CA GLU A 34 44.89 -0.01 -22.93
C GLU A 34 45.60 1.19 -22.26
N GLY A 35 45.80 1.17 -20.94
CA GLY A 35 46.50 2.26 -20.24
C GLY A 35 46.55 2.04 -18.74
N GLY A 36 47.09 3.03 -18.03
CA GLY A 36 47.18 3.04 -16.57
C GLY A 36 46.77 4.38 -15.99
N GLN A 37 47.39 4.75 -14.87
CA GLN A 37 47.03 5.95 -14.11
C GLN A 37 47.21 7.25 -14.89
N LYS A 38 48.28 7.35 -15.70
CA LYS A 38 48.59 8.57 -16.45
C LYS A 38 47.55 8.82 -17.55
N GLU A 39 47.25 7.79 -18.33
CA GLU A 39 46.24 7.86 -19.38
C GLU A 39 44.84 8.14 -18.79
N ALA A 40 44.54 7.61 -17.60
CA ALA A 40 43.31 7.90 -16.89
C ALA A 40 43.19 9.37 -16.46
N GLU A 41 44.29 10.00 -16.05
CA GLU A 41 44.33 11.43 -15.73
C GLU A 41 44.05 12.29 -16.97
N ASP A 42 44.68 11.96 -18.11
CA ASP A 42 44.47 12.66 -19.39
C ASP A 42 43.01 12.55 -19.90
N VAL A 43 42.39 11.37 -19.74
CA VAL A 43 40.96 11.16 -20.10
C VAL A 43 40.05 11.90 -19.12
N ALA A 44 40.35 11.87 -17.82
CA ALA A 44 39.56 12.55 -16.80
C ALA A 44 39.59 14.08 -16.96
N GLU A 45 40.72 14.65 -17.38
CA GLU A 45 40.85 16.07 -17.68
C GLU A 45 39.95 16.46 -18.87
N LEU A 46 39.99 15.71 -19.97
CA LEU A 46 39.10 15.94 -21.12
C LEU A 46 37.61 15.81 -20.72
N ALA A 47 37.26 14.79 -19.94
CA ALA A 47 35.90 14.62 -19.45
C ALA A 47 35.47 15.80 -18.57
N TYR A 48 36.37 16.32 -17.72
CA TYR A 48 36.10 17.48 -16.88
C TYR A 48 35.89 18.77 -17.70
N GLU A 49 36.71 19.00 -18.74
CA GLU A 49 36.52 20.13 -19.66
C GLU A 49 35.14 20.10 -20.32
N LYS A 50 34.71 18.91 -20.77
CA LYS A 50 33.38 18.71 -21.34
C LYS A 50 32.27 18.94 -20.32
N VAL A 51 32.43 18.49 -19.08
CA VAL A 51 31.45 18.73 -17.99
C VAL A 51 31.31 20.23 -17.75
N VAL A 52 32.43 20.96 -17.74
CA VAL A 52 32.42 22.42 -17.60
C VAL A 52 31.70 23.09 -18.77
N SER A 53 31.96 22.68 -20.01
CA SER A 53 31.26 23.21 -21.19
C SER A 53 29.75 22.97 -21.11
N MET A 54 29.35 21.73 -20.83
CA MET A 54 27.94 21.34 -20.68
C MET A 54 27.24 22.14 -19.58
N CYS A 55 27.91 22.38 -18.44
CA CYS A 55 27.33 23.18 -17.37
C CYS A 55 27.19 24.66 -17.73
N VAL A 56 28.10 25.22 -18.54
CA VAL A 56 27.96 26.59 -19.05
C VAL A 56 26.78 26.67 -20.01
N GLU A 57 26.66 25.72 -20.94
CA GLU A 57 25.53 25.64 -21.87
C GLU A 57 24.19 25.50 -21.12
N ALA A 58 24.14 24.66 -20.08
CA ALA A 58 22.97 24.49 -19.23
C ALA A 58 22.55 25.78 -18.52
N THR A 59 23.50 26.65 -18.11
CA THR A 59 23.18 27.93 -17.47
C THR A 59 22.65 28.99 -18.44
N GLU A 60 22.95 28.85 -19.73
CA GLU A 60 22.51 29.79 -20.78
C GLU A 60 21.24 29.30 -21.50
N ALA A 61 20.86 28.03 -21.31
CA ALA A 61 19.71 27.40 -21.92
C ALA A 61 18.38 27.93 -21.36
N ASP A 62 17.34 27.88 -22.19
CA ASP A 62 15.97 28.17 -21.76
C ASP A 62 15.52 27.14 -20.70
N PRO A 63 14.77 27.52 -19.64
CA PRO A 63 14.24 26.58 -18.65
C PRO A 63 13.46 25.39 -19.22
N GLU A 64 12.83 25.54 -20.40
CA GLU A 64 12.13 24.45 -21.09
C GLU A 64 13.05 23.56 -21.93
N ASP A 65 14.31 23.96 -22.14
CA ASP A 65 15.30 23.18 -22.88
C ASP A 65 15.83 22.02 -22.01
N PRO A 66 15.85 20.77 -22.50
CA PRO A 66 16.48 19.64 -21.81
C PRO A 66 17.92 19.90 -21.34
N MET A 67 18.66 20.79 -22.03
CA MET A 67 20.01 21.20 -21.66
C MET A 67 20.05 21.87 -20.28
N ALA A 68 19.05 22.68 -19.92
CA ALA A 68 18.98 23.34 -18.61
C ALA A 68 18.95 22.33 -17.43
N GLN A 69 18.44 21.13 -17.67
CA GLN A 69 18.33 20.07 -16.65
C GLN A 69 19.63 19.28 -16.44
N LYS A 70 20.59 19.37 -17.37
CA LYS A 70 21.85 18.61 -17.32
C LYS A 70 22.78 19.09 -16.20
N CYS A 71 22.70 20.36 -15.81
CA CYS A 71 23.51 20.92 -14.73
C CYS A 71 22.70 21.95 -13.91
N ILE A 72 21.99 21.45 -12.89
CA ILE A 72 21.14 22.29 -12.03
C ILE A 72 22.00 22.92 -10.95
N ASP A 73 21.93 24.24 -10.80
CA ASP A 73 22.72 25.03 -9.84
C ASP A 73 24.24 24.76 -9.94
N GLY A 74 24.74 24.57 -11.16
CA GLY A 74 26.14 24.24 -11.41
C GLY A 74 26.58 22.85 -10.93
N SER A 75 25.63 21.98 -10.60
CA SER A 75 25.86 20.61 -10.13
C SER A 75 25.42 19.59 -11.18
N PRO A 76 26.35 19.02 -11.96
CA PRO A 76 26.03 17.95 -12.91
C PRO A 76 25.66 16.66 -12.18
N SER A 77 24.88 15.80 -12.83
CA SER A 77 24.55 14.48 -12.28
C SER A 77 25.70 13.48 -12.49
N VAL A 78 25.72 12.41 -11.68
CA VAL A 78 26.64 11.28 -11.89
C VAL A 78 26.50 10.67 -13.28
N GLU A 79 25.29 10.62 -13.85
CA GLU A 79 25.05 10.01 -15.16
C GLU A 79 25.60 10.88 -16.29
N GLU A 80 25.41 12.20 -16.23
CA GLU A 80 25.98 13.14 -17.22
C GLU A 80 27.52 13.08 -17.24
N ILE A 81 28.15 12.99 -16.06
CA ILE A 81 29.61 12.80 -15.98
C ILE A 81 30.03 11.47 -16.61
N GLN A 82 29.27 10.39 -16.39
CA GLN A 82 29.60 9.10 -16.97
C GLN A 82 29.46 9.10 -18.50
N ASP A 83 28.45 9.76 -19.05
CA ASP A 83 28.28 9.93 -20.51
C ASP A 83 29.48 10.67 -21.11
N LEU A 84 29.97 11.72 -20.44
CA LEU A 84 31.12 12.50 -20.90
C LEU A 84 32.45 11.75 -20.73
N VAL A 85 32.58 10.87 -19.74
CA VAL A 85 33.72 9.95 -19.63
C VAL A 85 33.74 8.95 -20.78
N GLU A 86 32.59 8.41 -21.17
CA GLU A 86 32.47 7.50 -22.32
C GLU A 86 32.89 8.20 -23.62
N GLN A 87 32.45 9.44 -23.83
CA GLN A 87 32.88 10.27 -24.97
C GLN A 87 34.38 10.54 -24.94
N ALA A 88 34.94 10.93 -23.79
CA ALA A 88 36.36 11.22 -23.64
C ALA A 88 37.23 9.98 -23.92
N LEU A 89 36.79 8.79 -23.50
CA LEU A 89 37.48 7.52 -23.83
C LEU A 89 37.51 7.26 -25.33
N MET A 90 36.39 7.51 -26.03
CA MET A 90 36.32 7.35 -27.49
C MET A 90 37.20 8.37 -28.23
N GLU A 91 37.19 9.63 -27.82
CA GLU A 91 37.99 10.71 -28.43
C GLU A 91 39.50 10.56 -28.23
N LYS A 92 39.90 9.84 -27.18
CA LYS A 92 41.30 9.48 -26.91
C LYS A 92 41.70 8.13 -27.53
N ASP A 93 40.88 7.60 -28.43
CA ASP A 93 41.08 6.33 -29.15
C ASP A 93 41.12 5.06 -28.26
N TYR A 94 40.62 5.12 -27.03
CA TYR A 94 40.51 3.96 -26.12
C TYR A 94 39.21 3.17 -26.35
N TYR A 95 39.00 2.71 -27.58
CA TYR A 95 37.73 2.11 -28.00
C TYR A 95 37.35 0.84 -27.24
N ASN A 96 38.31 -0.03 -26.88
CA ASN A 96 37.98 -1.24 -26.13
C ASN A 96 37.58 -0.90 -24.69
N THR A 97 38.26 0.07 -24.08
CA THR A 97 37.95 0.59 -22.75
C THR A 97 36.60 1.28 -22.74
N ALA A 98 36.30 2.13 -23.73
CA ALA A 98 34.98 2.76 -23.86
C ALA A 98 33.87 1.70 -23.91
N LYS A 99 34.02 0.69 -24.77
CA LYS A 99 33.06 -0.43 -24.87
C LYS A 99 32.92 -1.18 -23.55
N ALA A 100 34.02 -1.55 -22.91
CA ALA A 100 34.01 -2.26 -21.63
C ALA A 100 33.37 -1.42 -20.51
N TYR A 101 33.67 -0.12 -20.47
CA TYR A 101 33.11 0.84 -19.52
C TYR A 101 31.59 0.94 -19.66
N ILE A 102 31.09 1.10 -20.89
CA ILE A 102 29.64 1.16 -21.21
C ILE A 102 28.94 -0.13 -20.76
N ILE A 103 29.48 -1.30 -21.13
CA ILE A 103 28.91 -2.60 -20.75
C ILE A 103 28.87 -2.73 -19.22
N TYR A 104 29.98 -2.40 -18.54
CA TYR A 104 30.06 -2.48 -17.08
C TYR A 104 29.08 -1.53 -16.39
N ARG A 105 28.96 -0.28 -16.86
CA ARG A 105 28.01 0.71 -16.35
C ARG A 105 26.58 0.23 -16.53
N ASN A 106 26.21 -0.27 -17.72
CA ASN A 106 24.88 -0.80 -18.00
C ASN A 106 24.56 -2.03 -17.16
N ALA A 107 25.49 -2.98 -17.02
CA ALA A 107 25.31 -4.13 -16.14
C ALA A 107 25.13 -3.70 -14.67
N ARG A 108 25.87 -2.69 -14.22
CA ARG A 108 25.75 -2.11 -12.88
C ARG A 108 24.47 -1.31 -12.69
N LYS A 109 23.94 -0.66 -13.74
CA LYS A 109 22.65 0.01 -13.73
C LYS A 109 21.54 -1.02 -13.55
N LYS A 110 21.55 -2.09 -14.36
CA LYS A 110 20.61 -3.20 -14.26
C LYS A 110 20.66 -3.92 -12.91
N MET A 111 21.86 -4.11 -12.33
CA MET A 111 21.99 -4.67 -10.98
C MET A 111 21.51 -3.74 -9.84
N ARG A 112 21.27 -2.45 -10.13
CA ARG A 112 20.71 -1.49 -9.17
C ARG A 112 19.22 -1.25 -9.40
N GLU A 113 18.70 -1.64 -10.56
CA GLU A 113 17.26 -1.62 -10.80
C GLU A 113 16.64 -2.61 -9.83
N ARG A 114 15.69 -2.09 -9.04
CA ARG A 114 14.89 -2.88 -8.11
C ARG A 114 13.97 -3.76 -8.95
N ASP A 115 13.74 -4.97 -8.47
CA ASP A 115 12.79 -5.92 -9.06
C ASP A 115 12.16 -6.65 -7.89
N ILE A 116 10.91 -6.35 -7.61
CA ILE A 116 10.18 -6.79 -6.43
C ILE A 116 9.90 -8.30 -6.45
N PHE A 117 9.86 -8.89 -7.65
CA PHE A 117 9.63 -10.31 -7.89
C PHE A 117 10.95 -11.12 -7.86
N ALA A 118 12.09 -10.49 -8.14
CA ALA A 118 13.39 -11.15 -8.08
C ALA A 118 13.83 -11.50 -6.65
N LYS A 119 14.21 -12.76 -6.41
CA LYS A 119 14.69 -13.21 -5.10
C LYS A 119 15.99 -12.52 -4.67
N ARG A 120 15.98 -11.95 -3.46
CA ARG A 120 17.19 -11.50 -2.76
C ARG A 120 17.58 -12.50 -1.68
N GLN A 121 18.82 -12.98 -1.73
CA GLN A 121 19.35 -13.94 -0.73
C GLN A 121 19.83 -13.25 0.57
N ASN A 122 20.41 -12.05 0.46
CA ASN A 122 20.96 -11.34 1.61
C ASN A 122 19.84 -10.65 2.39
N LEU A 123 19.90 -10.67 3.72
CA LEU A 123 18.92 -9.96 4.55
C LEU A 123 19.01 -8.44 4.38
N LYS A 124 20.23 -7.88 4.37
CA LYS A 124 20.49 -6.44 4.28
C LYS A 124 21.52 -6.13 3.18
N PRO A 125 21.53 -4.88 2.65
CA PRO A 125 20.54 -3.81 2.87
C PRO A 125 19.15 -4.19 2.32
N TYR A 126 18.11 -3.55 2.84
CA TYR A 126 16.76 -3.67 2.25
C TYR A 126 16.70 -2.92 0.93
N GLU A 127 16.00 -3.49 -0.04
CA GLU A 127 15.69 -2.84 -1.32
C GLU A 127 14.44 -1.97 -1.17
N TYR A 128 13.52 -2.34 -0.27
CA TYR A 128 12.27 -1.61 0.02
C TYR A 128 12.16 -1.28 1.53
N PRO A 129 13.10 -0.51 2.11
CA PRO A 129 13.08 -0.19 3.53
C PRO A 129 11.78 0.48 4.01
N GLU A 130 11.15 1.29 3.16
CA GLU A 130 9.87 1.94 3.40
C GLU A 130 8.74 0.95 3.69
N LEU A 131 8.73 -0.21 3.03
CA LEU A 131 7.72 -1.24 3.25
C LEU A 131 7.86 -1.90 4.62
N TYR A 132 9.05 -1.90 5.21
CA TYR A 132 9.26 -2.54 6.52
C TYR A 132 8.54 -1.78 7.66
N GLU A 133 8.26 -0.48 7.48
CA GLU A 133 7.58 0.37 8.46
C GLU A 133 6.16 -0.13 8.78
N TYR A 134 5.52 -0.86 7.85
CA TYR A 134 4.23 -1.51 8.06
C TYR A 134 4.27 -2.61 9.14
N THR A 135 5.42 -3.24 9.37
CA THR A 135 5.56 -4.21 10.48
C THR A 135 5.44 -3.53 11.84
N ASP A 136 6.10 -2.38 12.00
CA ASP A 136 6.00 -1.61 13.24
C ASP A 136 4.60 -1.01 13.36
N SER A 137 3.96 -0.69 12.24
CA SER A 137 2.61 -0.17 12.22
C SER A 137 1.59 -1.10 12.86
N ILE A 138 1.60 -2.37 12.44
CA ILE A 138 0.74 -3.40 13.04
C ILE A 138 1.12 -3.70 14.49
N ARG A 139 2.42 -3.67 14.83
CA ARG A 139 2.84 -3.81 16.24
C ARG A 139 2.29 -2.72 17.15
N HIS A 140 2.09 -1.51 16.63
CA HIS A 140 1.52 -0.39 17.40
C HIS A 140 -0.01 -0.48 17.52
N SER A 141 -0.68 -1.02 16.50
CA SER A 141 -2.14 -1.25 16.50
C SER A 141 -2.55 -2.56 17.18
N TYR A 142 -1.61 -3.45 17.50
CA TYR A 142 -1.86 -4.77 18.05
C TYR A 142 -2.92 -4.77 19.15
N TRP A 143 -3.91 -5.64 19.02
CA TRP A 143 -5.02 -5.80 19.95
C TRP A 143 -5.54 -7.23 19.92
N VAL A 144 -6.18 -7.68 21.01
CA VAL A 144 -6.93 -8.94 21.05
C VAL A 144 -8.31 -8.72 21.64
N HIS A 145 -9.33 -9.43 21.14
CA HIS A 145 -10.73 -9.19 21.52
C HIS A 145 -10.99 -9.32 23.03
N THR A 146 -10.19 -10.10 23.75
CA THR A 146 -10.29 -10.27 25.20
C THR A 146 -9.96 -9.00 26.00
N GLU A 147 -9.40 -7.96 25.37
CA GLU A 147 -9.14 -6.67 26.01
C GLU A 147 -10.39 -5.79 26.10
N PHE A 148 -11.44 -6.12 25.35
CA PHE A 148 -12.71 -5.39 25.35
C PHE A 148 -13.77 -6.10 26.21
N ASN A 149 -14.81 -5.36 26.59
CA ASN A 149 -15.95 -5.89 27.34
C ASN A 149 -17.22 -5.71 26.51
N TYR A 150 -17.94 -6.81 26.30
CA TYR A 150 -19.13 -6.89 25.46
C TYR A 150 -20.44 -7.13 26.24
N THR A 151 -20.43 -7.15 27.58
CA THR A 151 -21.64 -7.44 28.37
C THR A 151 -22.77 -6.46 28.09
N SER A 152 -22.45 -5.16 27.99
CA SER A 152 -23.43 -4.14 27.62
C SER A 152 -23.96 -4.35 26.20
N ASP A 153 -23.10 -4.80 25.30
CA ASP A 153 -23.36 -4.92 23.88
C ASP A 153 -24.35 -6.05 23.60
N VAL A 154 -24.24 -7.17 24.32
CA VAL A 154 -25.22 -8.27 24.29
C VAL A 154 -26.58 -7.80 24.79
N GLN A 155 -26.61 -7.03 25.90
CA GLN A 155 -27.84 -6.44 26.41
C GLN A 155 -28.44 -5.44 25.42
N ASP A 156 -27.60 -4.59 24.82
CA ASP A 156 -28.01 -3.62 23.81
C ASP A 156 -28.63 -4.34 22.62
N PHE A 157 -27.96 -5.40 22.14
CA PHE A 157 -28.42 -6.22 21.02
C PHE A 157 -29.79 -6.78 21.34
N HIS A 158 -30.00 -7.46 22.48
CA HIS A 158 -31.27 -8.12 22.76
C HIS A 158 -32.42 -7.18 23.15
N VAL A 159 -32.15 -6.04 23.81
CA VAL A 159 -33.20 -5.26 24.49
C VAL A 159 -33.29 -3.80 24.06
N ASN A 160 -32.18 -3.14 23.75
CA ASN A 160 -32.16 -1.67 23.63
C ASN A 160 -32.25 -1.14 22.19
N VAL A 161 -32.40 -2.04 21.20
CA VAL A 161 -32.52 -1.69 19.78
C VAL A 161 -33.87 -2.08 19.20
N THR A 162 -34.29 -1.34 18.17
CA THR A 162 -35.44 -1.71 17.33
C THR A 162 -35.11 -2.93 16.46
N GLU A 163 -36.12 -3.49 15.80
CA GLU A 163 -35.89 -4.63 14.90
C GLU A 163 -35.01 -4.26 13.70
N ALA A 164 -35.28 -3.12 13.05
CA ALA A 164 -34.44 -2.63 11.96
C ALA A 164 -32.98 -2.39 12.39
N GLU A 165 -32.79 -1.83 13.59
CA GLU A 165 -31.46 -1.63 14.18
C GLU A 165 -30.73 -2.95 14.48
N ARG A 166 -31.47 -3.93 15.02
CA ARG A 166 -30.96 -5.28 15.29
C ARG A 166 -30.54 -5.98 13.99
N THR A 167 -31.37 -5.91 12.96
CA THR A 167 -31.07 -6.47 11.63
C THR A 167 -29.84 -5.80 11.02
N ALA A 168 -29.72 -4.48 11.09
CA ALA A 168 -28.57 -3.76 10.56
C ALA A 168 -27.24 -4.16 11.24
N ILE A 169 -27.21 -4.24 12.57
CA ILE A 169 -26.02 -4.71 13.30
C ILE A 169 -25.71 -6.17 12.98
N LYS A 170 -26.75 -7.02 12.96
CA LYS A 170 -26.62 -8.45 12.67
C LYS A 170 -26.03 -8.70 11.28
N HIS A 171 -26.62 -8.10 10.24
CA HIS A 171 -26.17 -8.27 8.87
C HIS A 171 -24.79 -7.65 8.64
N SER A 172 -24.48 -6.53 9.30
CA SER A 172 -23.12 -5.97 9.29
C SER A 172 -22.11 -6.96 9.89
N MET A 173 -22.42 -7.57 11.04
CA MET A 173 -21.57 -8.58 11.67
C MET A 173 -21.35 -9.80 10.77
N LEU A 174 -22.43 -10.33 10.18
CA LEU A 174 -22.37 -11.48 9.27
C LEU A 174 -21.53 -11.16 8.02
N ALA A 175 -21.70 -9.97 7.43
CA ALA A 175 -20.93 -9.53 6.27
C ALA A 175 -19.44 -9.35 6.56
N ILE A 176 -19.06 -8.89 7.76
CA ILE A 176 -17.66 -8.80 8.18
C ILE A 176 -17.08 -10.20 8.37
N ALA A 177 -17.73 -11.03 9.19
CA ALA A 177 -17.26 -12.38 9.49
C ALA A 177 -17.06 -13.24 8.23
N GLN A 178 -17.86 -13.02 7.19
CA GLN A 178 -17.72 -13.70 5.90
C GLN A 178 -16.37 -13.43 5.23
N ILE A 179 -15.91 -12.17 5.22
CA ILE A 179 -14.65 -11.78 4.60
C ILE A 179 -13.47 -12.23 5.44
N GLU A 180 -13.53 -12.00 6.75
CA GLU A 180 -12.51 -12.37 7.74
C GLU A 180 -12.17 -13.87 7.70
N VAL A 181 -13.15 -14.71 7.32
CA VAL A 181 -12.93 -16.15 7.13
C VAL A 181 -12.26 -16.48 5.79
N ALA A 182 -12.46 -15.67 4.75
CA ALA A 182 -12.05 -15.97 3.38
C ALA A 182 -10.66 -15.41 2.99
N VAL A 183 -10.20 -14.31 3.60
CA VAL A 183 -9.11 -13.46 3.09
C VAL A 183 -7.69 -13.79 3.63
N LYS A 184 -7.60 -14.52 4.75
CA LYS A 184 -6.40 -14.73 5.59
C LYS A 184 -5.09 -15.15 4.90
N THR A 185 -5.18 -15.90 3.80
CA THR A 185 -3.98 -16.54 3.22
C THR A 185 -3.21 -15.65 2.25
N PHE A 186 -3.82 -14.57 1.76
CA PHE A 186 -3.22 -13.71 0.76
C PHE A 186 -1.91 -13.09 1.27
N TRP A 187 -1.95 -12.41 2.44
CA TRP A 187 -0.77 -11.77 3.02
C TRP A 187 0.30 -12.77 3.47
N GLY A 188 -0.09 -13.91 4.02
CA GLY A 188 0.86 -14.95 4.46
C GLY A 188 1.68 -15.54 3.31
N ASP A 189 1.13 -15.53 2.10
CA ASP A 189 1.74 -16.11 0.90
C ASP A 189 2.52 -15.11 0.04
N ILE A 190 2.48 -13.80 0.35
CA ILE A 190 3.09 -12.75 -0.47
C ILE A 190 4.59 -13.00 -0.74
N TYR A 191 5.32 -13.56 0.22
CA TYR A 191 6.76 -13.85 0.07
C TYR A 191 7.06 -14.90 -1.03
N LYS A 192 6.08 -15.74 -1.38
CA LYS A 192 6.23 -16.71 -2.48
C LYS A 192 6.38 -16.00 -3.83
N LYS A 193 5.76 -14.83 -3.99
CA LYS A 193 5.75 -14.03 -5.21
C LYS A 193 6.72 -12.86 -5.17
N MET A 194 6.85 -12.24 -4.01
CA MET A 194 7.79 -11.13 -3.77
C MET A 194 8.83 -11.57 -2.73
N PRO A 195 9.84 -12.37 -3.14
CA PRO A 195 10.83 -13.00 -2.26
C PRO A 195 11.88 -12.01 -1.72
N LYS A 196 11.40 -10.96 -1.04
CA LYS A 196 12.18 -9.93 -0.34
C LYS A 196 11.98 -10.08 1.18
N PRO A 197 13.06 -10.18 1.98
CA PRO A 197 12.94 -10.34 3.43
C PRO A 197 12.05 -9.32 4.14
N GLU A 198 12.08 -8.06 3.73
CA GLU A 198 11.27 -6.97 4.27
C GLU A 198 9.77 -7.14 3.95
N ILE A 199 9.42 -7.60 2.75
CA ILE A 199 8.04 -7.90 2.35
C ILE A 199 7.54 -9.15 3.08
N GLY A 200 8.37 -10.19 3.20
CA GLY A 200 8.04 -11.38 3.96
C GLY A 200 7.79 -11.11 5.45
N ALA A 201 8.49 -10.12 6.03
CA ALA A 201 8.24 -9.69 7.40
C ALA A 201 6.86 -9.02 7.54
N VAL A 202 6.47 -8.17 6.59
CA VAL A 202 5.13 -7.57 6.55
C VAL A 202 4.07 -8.64 6.38
N GLY A 203 4.20 -9.50 5.38
CA GLY A 203 3.23 -10.58 5.12
C GLY A 203 3.00 -11.50 6.31
N ALA A 204 4.06 -11.88 7.04
CA ALA A 204 3.93 -12.68 8.26
C ALA A 204 3.28 -11.90 9.42
N THR A 205 3.49 -10.59 9.49
CA THR A 205 2.88 -9.72 10.52
C THR A 205 1.39 -9.52 10.25
N PHE A 206 1.02 -9.29 8.98
CA PHE A 206 -0.38 -9.16 8.55
C PHE A 206 -1.11 -10.50 8.69
N ALA A 207 -0.49 -11.62 8.30
CA ALA A 207 -1.11 -12.92 8.49
C ALA A 207 -1.44 -13.24 9.97
N GLU A 208 -0.71 -12.65 10.92
CA GLU A 208 -1.04 -12.77 12.35
C GLU A 208 -2.17 -11.83 12.77
N SER A 209 -2.27 -10.60 12.24
CA SER A 209 -3.41 -9.72 12.51
C SER A 209 -4.73 -10.34 12.07
N GLU A 210 -4.76 -10.98 10.89
CA GLU A 210 -5.94 -11.70 10.38
C GLU A 210 -6.42 -12.82 11.31
N VAL A 211 -5.52 -13.46 12.06
CA VAL A 211 -5.90 -14.46 13.08
C VAL A 211 -6.64 -13.77 14.22
N ARG A 212 -6.13 -12.62 14.69
CA ARG A 212 -6.76 -11.84 15.77
C ARG A 212 -8.12 -11.30 15.36
N HIS A 213 -8.28 -10.85 14.11
CA HIS A 213 -9.56 -10.41 13.57
C HIS A 213 -10.56 -11.56 13.51
N THR A 214 -10.15 -12.70 12.95
CA THR A 214 -10.97 -13.93 12.93
C THR A 214 -11.45 -14.29 14.33
N ASP A 215 -10.55 -14.35 15.31
CA ASP A 215 -10.89 -14.72 16.69
C ASP A 215 -11.91 -13.73 17.28
N ALA A 216 -11.73 -12.43 17.02
CA ALA A 216 -12.64 -11.39 17.47
C ALA A 216 -14.05 -11.55 16.90
N TYR A 217 -14.20 -11.66 15.57
CA TYR A 217 -15.52 -11.78 14.95
C TYR A 217 -16.16 -13.14 15.19
N SER A 218 -15.38 -14.21 15.32
CA SER A 218 -15.88 -15.51 15.77
C SER A 218 -16.46 -15.42 17.19
N HIS A 219 -15.78 -14.73 18.11
CA HIS A 219 -16.29 -14.53 19.46
C HIS A 219 -17.56 -13.68 19.48
N LEU A 220 -17.63 -12.63 18.66
CA LEU A 220 -18.82 -11.77 18.53
C LEU A 220 -20.03 -12.55 18.00
N LEU A 221 -19.85 -13.43 17.00
CA LEU A 221 -20.90 -14.32 16.53
C LEU A 221 -21.42 -15.23 17.66
N GLU A 222 -20.53 -15.76 18.49
CA GLU A 222 -20.90 -16.64 19.59
C GLU A 222 -21.72 -15.92 20.66
N ILE A 223 -21.22 -14.79 21.18
CA ILE A 223 -21.89 -14.08 22.29
C ILE A 223 -23.20 -13.40 21.89
N LEU A 224 -23.40 -13.12 20.59
CA LEU A 224 -24.66 -12.58 20.06
C LEU A 224 -25.63 -13.69 19.61
N GLY A 225 -25.22 -14.96 19.65
CA GLY A 225 -26.06 -16.10 19.25
C GLY A 225 -26.29 -16.20 17.74
N LEU A 226 -25.32 -15.79 16.91
CA LEU A 226 -25.44 -15.69 15.45
C LEU A 226 -24.79 -16.86 14.69
N ASN A 227 -24.27 -17.88 15.38
CA ASN A 227 -23.58 -19.01 14.75
C ASN A 227 -24.43 -19.80 13.75
N ASP A 228 -25.71 -20.01 14.07
CA ASP A 228 -26.63 -20.74 13.18
C ASP A 228 -26.89 -19.92 11.90
N GLU A 229 -27.16 -18.63 12.04
CA GLU A 229 -27.34 -17.73 10.89
C GLU A 229 -26.07 -17.63 10.03
N PHE A 230 -24.89 -17.62 10.65
CA PHE A 230 -23.62 -17.61 9.92
C PHE A 230 -23.36 -18.90 9.15
N THR A 231 -23.84 -20.05 9.64
CA THR A 231 -23.71 -21.34 8.94
C THR A 231 -24.42 -21.33 7.58
N ASP A 232 -25.57 -20.65 7.52
CA ASP A 232 -26.41 -20.54 6.34
C ASP A 232 -26.12 -19.28 5.50
N ILE A 233 -25.09 -18.50 5.84
CA ILE A 233 -24.80 -17.21 5.20
C ILE A 233 -24.57 -17.30 3.69
N LYS A 234 -24.01 -18.43 3.22
CA LYS A 234 -23.77 -18.71 1.79
C LYS A 234 -25.06 -18.86 0.98
N ASP A 235 -26.18 -19.16 1.64
CA ASP A 235 -27.47 -19.33 0.98
C ASP A 235 -28.12 -17.98 0.68
N ILE A 236 -27.58 -16.89 1.23
CA ILE A 236 -28.00 -15.52 0.97
C ILE A 236 -27.46 -15.06 -0.39
N PRO A 237 -28.31 -14.78 -1.41
CA PRO A 237 -27.86 -14.55 -2.77
C PRO A 237 -26.89 -13.37 -2.94
N VAL A 238 -27.06 -12.30 -2.15
CA VAL A 238 -26.16 -11.15 -2.22
C VAL A 238 -24.78 -11.47 -1.65
N ILE A 239 -24.71 -12.28 -0.60
CA ILE A 239 -23.44 -12.76 -0.03
C ILE A 239 -22.74 -13.68 -1.01
N GLN A 240 -23.45 -14.65 -1.60
CA GLN A 240 -22.85 -15.53 -2.59
C GLN A 240 -22.30 -14.75 -3.79
N LYS A 241 -23.03 -13.73 -4.27
CA LYS A 241 -22.54 -12.89 -5.37
C LYS A 241 -21.27 -12.12 -4.99
N ARG A 242 -21.17 -11.65 -3.75
CA ARG A 242 -19.96 -11.02 -3.22
C ARG A 242 -18.81 -12.02 -3.16
N MET A 243 -19.05 -13.24 -2.71
CA MET A 243 -18.07 -14.33 -2.68
C MET A 243 -17.54 -14.65 -4.08
N ASP A 244 -18.41 -14.78 -5.08
CA ASP A 244 -18.01 -15.04 -6.47
C ASP A 244 -17.05 -13.97 -7.03
N TYR A 245 -17.17 -12.72 -6.56
CA TYR A 245 -16.27 -11.63 -6.90
C TYR A 245 -14.92 -11.76 -6.15
N LEU A 246 -14.95 -12.01 -4.84
CA LEU A 246 -13.75 -12.18 -4.01
C LEU A 246 -12.91 -13.39 -4.46
N GLU A 247 -13.55 -14.51 -4.79
CA GLU A 247 -12.90 -15.73 -5.25
C GLU A 247 -12.10 -15.50 -6.55
N LYS A 248 -12.62 -14.69 -7.48
CA LYS A 248 -11.87 -14.34 -8.71
C LYS A 248 -10.56 -13.64 -8.40
N VAL A 249 -10.56 -12.73 -7.41
CA VAL A 249 -9.35 -12.01 -6.99
C VAL A 249 -8.36 -12.98 -6.36
N ILE A 250 -8.85 -13.87 -5.49
CA ILE A 250 -8.03 -14.90 -4.83
C ILE A 250 -7.45 -15.90 -5.85
N ASP A 251 -8.20 -16.33 -6.85
CA ASP A 251 -7.70 -17.27 -7.85
C ASP A 251 -6.55 -16.67 -8.68
N LEU A 252 -6.63 -15.38 -9.01
CA LEU A 252 -5.53 -14.66 -9.66
C LEU A 252 -4.26 -14.60 -8.79
N SER A 253 -4.38 -14.60 -7.46
CA SER A 253 -3.23 -14.60 -6.53
C SER A 253 -2.41 -15.89 -6.58
N ARG A 254 -3.00 -16.98 -7.09
CA ARG A 254 -2.36 -18.32 -7.15
C ARG A 254 -1.64 -18.55 -8.47
N THR A 255 -1.70 -17.60 -9.39
CA THR A 255 -1.10 -17.70 -10.73
C THR A 255 0.42 -17.62 -10.65
N GLU A 256 1.13 -18.27 -11.58
CA GLU A 256 2.58 -18.19 -11.67
C GLU A 256 3.10 -16.95 -12.40
N GLU A 257 2.20 -16.21 -13.07
CA GLU A 257 2.58 -15.03 -13.86
C GLU A 257 2.54 -13.75 -13.01
N ASP A 258 3.68 -13.08 -12.88
CA ASP A 258 3.83 -11.89 -12.03
C ASP A 258 2.87 -10.75 -12.43
N LYS A 259 2.58 -10.58 -13.73
CA LYS A 259 1.59 -9.60 -14.21
C LYS A 259 0.18 -9.91 -13.69
N GLN A 260 -0.23 -11.18 -13.70
CA GLN A 260 -1.53 -11.59 -13.19
C GLN A 260 -1.60 -11.47 -11.66
N TYR A 261 -0.51 -11.81 -10.97
CA TYR A 261 -0.41 -11.60 -9.53
C TYR A 261 -0.48 -10.11 -9.15
N ALA A 262 0.18 -9.23 -9.91
CA ALA A 262 0.09 -7.79 -9.71
C ALA A 262 -1.35 -7.27 -9.86
N HIS A 263 -2.11 -7.80 -10.83
CA HIS A 263 -3.55 -7.48 -10.95
C HIS A 263 -4.35 -7.98 -9.74
N SER A 264 -4.08 -9.20 -9.25
CA SER A 264 -4.71 -9.72 -8.03
C SER A 264 -4.43 -8.83 -6.83
N MET A 265 -3.16 -8.49 -6.60
CA MET A 265 -2.73 -7.57 -5.54
C MET A 265 -3.45 -6.23 -5.63
N LEU A 266 -3.60 -5.69 -6.83
CA LEU A 266 -4.28 -4.42 -7.03
C LEU A 266 -5.75 -4.50 -6.62
N LEU A 267 -6.49 -5.46 -7.16
CA LEU A 267 -7.91 -5.62 -6.87
C LEU A 267 -8.15 -5.93 -5.39
N PHE A 268 -7.30 -6.77 -4.82
CA PHE A 268 -7.34 -7.14 -3.42
C PHE A 268 -7.15 -5.92 -2.52
N SER A 269 -6.04 -5.19 -2.70
CA SER A 269 -5.72 -4.07 -1.83
C SER A 269 -6.67 -2.88 -2.01
N LEU A 270 -7.06 -2.55 -3.24
CA LEU A 270 -7.88 -1.36 -3.50
C LEU A 270 -9.36 -1.53 -3.17
N PHE A 271 -9.91 -2.73 -3.36
CA PHE A 271 -11.36 -2.96 -3.28
C PHE A 271 -11.77 -3.93 -2.18
N ILE A 272 -10.91 -4.86 -1.78
CA ILE A 272 -11.21 -5.78 -0.67
C ILE A 272 -10.81 -5.11 0.64
N GLU A 273 -9.51 -4.96 0.90
CA GLU A 273 -8.97 -4.41 2.16
C GLU A 273 -9.48 -2.97 2.41
N HIS A 274 -9.38 -2.10 1.40
CA HIS A 274 -9.64 -0.66 1.61
C HIS A 274 -11.13 -0.25 1.57
N VAL A 275 -12.02 -1.13 1.10
CA VAL A 275 -13.43 -0.77 0.82
C VAL A 275 -14.43 -1.78 1.36
N SER A 276 -14.25 -3.09 1.08
CA SER A 276 -15.32 -4.07 1.26
C SER A 276 -15.86 -4.11 2.70
N LEU A 277 -14.99 -4.02 3.71
CA LEU A 277 -15.41 -4.05 5.13
C LEU A 277 -15.82 -2.68 5.71
N PHE A 278 -15.44 -1.60 5.05
CA PHE A 278 -15.51 -0.26 5.64
C PHE A 278 -16.94 0.25 5.78
N SER A 279 -17.87 -0.19 4.92
CA SER A 279 -19.27 0.19 5.06
C SER A 279 -19.90 -0.41 6.32
N GLN A 280 -19.58 -1.68 6.63
CA GLN A 280 -20.04 -2.35 7.85
C GLN A 280 -19.39 -1.74 9.08
N PHE A 281 -18.09 -1.38 9.01
CA PHE A 281 -17.40 -0.67 10.09
C PHE A 281 -18.08 0.67 10.41
N LEU A 282 -18.38 1.46 9.38
CA LEU A 282 -19.10 2.74 9.51
C LEU A 282 -20.46 2.52 10.18
N ILE A 283 -21.25 1.56 9.69
CA ILE A 283 -22.58 1.26 10.23
C ILE A 283 -22.47 0.88 11.72
N MET A 284 -21.59 -0.04 12.08
CA MET A 284 -21.47 -0.51 13.46
C MET A 284 -20.96 0.58 14.42
N MET A 285 -19.96 1.38 14.02
CA MET A 285 -19.47 2.50 14.83
C MET A 285 -20.51 3.62 14.97
N SER A 286 -21.40 3.80 14.00
CA SER A 286 -22.43 4.85 14.03
C SER A 286 -23.42 4.67 15.19
N PHE A 287 -23.71 3.43 15.61
CA PHE A 287 -24.55 3.18 16.78
C PHE A 287 -23.93 3.74 18.07
N ASN A 288 -22.64 3.56 18.26
CA ASN A 288 -21.96 4.13 19.42
C ASN A 288 -21.90 5.66 19.31
N LYS A 289 -21.58 6.18 18.12
CA LYS A 289 -21.51 7.62 17.85
C LYS A 289 -22.82 8.36 18.15
N HIS A 290 -23.96 7.82 17.70
CA HIS A 290 -25.24 8.51 17.75
C HIS A 290 -26.16 8.06 18.89
N LYS A 291 -26.04 6.80 19.32
CA LYS A 291 -26.92 6.22 20.37
C LYS A 291 -26.16 5.78 21.63
N ASN A 292 -24.83 5.81 21.65
CA ASN A 292 -23.99 5.37 22.78
C ASN A 292 -24.23 3.89 23.16
N LEU A 293 -24.58 3.07 22.15
CA LEU A 293 -24.78 1.62 22.24
C LEU A 293 -23.59 0.88 21.63
N PHE A 294 -23.43 -0.41 21.95
CA PHE A 294 -22.42 -1.29 21.34
C PHE A 294 -20.97 -0.79 21.48
N LYS A 295 -20.60 -0.35 22.69
CA LYS A 295 -19.28 0.23 22.97
C LYS A 295 -18.13 -0.76 22.80
N GLY A 296 -18.28 -1.98 23.31
CA GLY A 296 -17.27 -3.03 23.18
C GLY A 296 -17.05 -3.41 21.72
N ILE A 297 -18.14 -3.62 20.99
CA ILE A 297 -18.14 -3.91 19.55
C ILE A 297 -17.51 -2.74 18.78
N SER A 298 -17.90 -1.50 19.07
CA SER A 298 -17.33 -0.30 18.43
C SER A 298 -15.82 -0.20 18.63
N ASN A 299 -15.28 -0.56 19.80
CA ASN A 299 -13.84 -0.55 20.02
C ASN A 299 -13.12 -1.63 19.19
N ALA A 300 -13.71 -2.82 19.06
CA ALA A 300 -13.15 -3.89 18.24
C ALA A 300 -13.17 -3.54 16.75
N VAL A 301 -14.27 -2.95 16.27
CA VAL A 301 -14.41 -2.46 14.88
C VAL A 301 -13.44 -1.32 14.60
N GLU A 302 -13.26 -0.38 15.53
CA GLU A 302 -12.27 0.69 15.40
C GLU A 302 -10.84 0.12 15.31
N ALA A 303 -10.50 -0.87 16.15
CA ALA A 303 -9.20 -1.52 16.13
C ALA A 303 -8.96 -2.28 14.81
N THR A 304 -9.98 -3.01 14.32
CA THR A 304 -9.93 -3.72 13.03
C THR A 304 -9.75 -2.75 11.88
N SER A 305 -10.56 -1.69 11.80
CA SER A 305 -10.53 -0.72 10.69
C SER A 305 -9.18 0.03 10.60
N LYS A 306 -8.48 0.22 11.72
CA LYS A 306 -7.10 0.72 11.72
C LYS A 306 -6.12 -0.25 11.08
N GLU A 307 -6.23 -1.54 11.37
CA GLU A 307 -5.38 -2.57 10.76
C GLU A 307 -5.67 -2.75 9.27
N GLU A 308 -6.95 -2.77 8.87
CA GLU A 308 -7.34 -2.84 7.46
C GLU A 308 -6.86 -1.63 6.64
N GLN A 309 -6.88 -0.44 7.24
CA GLN A 309 -6.31 0.75 6.60
C GLN A 309 -4.79 0.59 6.35
N ILE A 310 -4.06 0.01 7.29
CA ILE A 310 -2.61 -0.26 7.15
C ILE A 310 -2.37 -1.31 6.06
N HIS A 311 -3.20 -2.36 6.00
CA HIS A 311 -3.07 -3.39 4.98
C HIS A 311 -3.30 -2.84 3.57
N GLY A 312 -4.37 -2.07 3.38
CA GLY A 312 -4.66 -1.43 2.10
C GLY A 312 -3.58 -0.43 1.68
N MET A 313 -3.02 0.35 2.62
CA MET A 313 -1.92 1.27 2.35
C MET A 313 -0.64 0.55 1.89
N PHE A 314 -0.27 -0.55 2.55
CA PHE A 314 0.85 -1.38 2.14
C PHE A 314 0.66 -1.91 0.71
N GLY A 315 -0.55 -2.39 0.41
CA GLY A 315 -0.91 -2.85 -0.93
C GLY A 315 -0.78 -1.76 -1.99
N ILE A 316 -1.24 -0.54 -1.70
CA ILE A 316 -1.09 0.63 -2.60
C ILE A 316 0.39 0.93 -2.86
N ASP A 317 1.24 0.94 -1.83
CA ASP A 317 2.68 1.21 -1.99
C ASP A 317 3.34 0.12 -2.84
N VAL A 318 3.01 -1.16 -2.60
CA VAL A 318 3.47 -2.29 -3.41
C VAL A 318 3.04 -2.15 -4.88
N ILE A 319 1.80 -1.75 -5.14
CA ILE A 319 1.33 -1.50 -6.52
C ILE A 319 2.07 -0.33 -7.17
N ASN A 320 2.30 0.76 -6.46
CA ASN A 320 3.06 1.89 -7.00
C ASN A 320 4.51 1.50 -7.32
N ILE A 321 5.14 0.65 -6.49
CA ILE A 321 6.45 0.06 -6.79
C ILE A 321 6.39 -0.80 -8.06
N ILE A 322 5.40 -1.69 -8.19
CA ILE A 322 5.26 -2.52 -9.41
C ILE A 322 5.04 -1.63 -10.63
N LYS A 323 4.28 -0.53 -10.52
CA LYS A 323 4.07 0.44 -11.60
C LYS A 323 5.36 1.14 -12.03
N GLU A 324 6.23 1.45 -11.07
CA GLU A 324 7.53 2.05 -11.36
C GLU A 324 8.49 1.05 -12.03
N GLU A 325 8.48 -0.21 -11.60
CA GLU A 325 9.36 -1.26 -12.12
C GLU A 325 8.86 -1.87 -13.45
N HIS A 326 7.55 -1.94 -13.64
CA HIS A 326 6.86 -2.54 -14.79
C HIS A 326 5.75 -1.63 -15.35
N PRO A 327 6.07 -0.41 -15.83
CA PRO A 327 5.06 0.52 -16.34
C PRO A 327 4.28 -0.04 -17.54
N GLU A 328 4.86 -0.97 -18.30
CA GLU A 328 4.23 -1.65 -19.42
C GLU A 328 3.07 -2.58 -19.03
N TRP A 329 2.94 -2.94 -17.75
CA TRP A 329 1.79 -3.72 -17.27
C TRP A 329 0.54 -2.88 -17.02
N PHE A 330 0.69 -1.56 -16.92
CA PHE A 330 -0.38 -0.61 -16.64
C PHE A 330 -0.77 0.17 -17.90
N ASP A 331 -0.94 -0.60 -18.97
CA ASP A 331 -1.49 -0.16 -20.25
C ASP A 331 -2.98 0.22 -20.13
N ASP A 332 -3.57 0.70 -21.23
CA ASP A 332 -4.97 1.15 -21.22
C ASP A 332 -5.96 -0.01 -20.98
N GLU A 333 -5.62 -1.23 -21.39
CA GLU A 333 -6.42 -2.43 -21.12
C GLU A 333 -6.48 -2.72 -19.61
N CYS A 334 -5.33 -2.63 -18.92
CA CYS A 334 -5.28 -2.75 -17.47
C CYS A 334 -6.10 -1.67 -16.77
N LYS A 335 -6.02 -0.41 -17.23
CA LYS A 335 -6.82 0.69 -16.66
C LYS A 335 -8.32 0.47 -16.83
N GLU A 336 -8.75 0.03 -18.01
CA GLU A 336 -10.16 -0.30 -18.28
C GLU A 336 -10.64 -1.44 -17.38
N LEU A 337 -9.81 -2.46 -17.16
CA LEU A 337 -10.11 -3.55 -16.22
C LEU A 337 -10.28 -3.03 -14.79
N ILE A 338 -9.38 -2.17 -14.32
CA ILE A 338 -9.44 -1.59 -12.96
C ILE A 338 -10.73 -0.78 -12.78
N VAL A 339 -11.08 0.07 -13.74
CA VAL A 339 -12.30 0.88 -13.69
C VAL A 339 -13.53 -0.01 -13.65
N LYS A 340 -13.60 -1.02 -14.52
CA LYS A 340 -14.71 -1.97 -14.54
C LYS A 340 -14.84 -2.75 -13.22
N SER A 341 -13.72 -3.23 -12.66
CA SER A 341 -13.73 -3.91 -11.37
C SER A 341 -14.14 -2.99 -10.22
N CYS A 342 -13.79 -1.70 -10.29
CA CYS A 342 -14.23 -0.69 -9.33
C CYS A 342 -15.76 -0.49 -9.37
N GLU A 343 -16.34 -0.42 -10.57
CA GLU A 343 -17.80 -0.34 -10.77
C GLU A 343 -18.50 -1.60 -10.25
N GLU A 344 -17.97 -2.79 -10.58
CA GLU A 344 -18.50 -4.07 -10.09
C GLU A 344 -18.46 -4.18 -8.56
N ALA A 345 -17.36 -3.73 -7.95
CA ALA A 345 -17.21 -3.68 -6.49
C ALA A 345 -18.23 -2.71 -5.86
N TYR A 346 -18.40 -1.52 -6.44
CA TYR A 346 -19.41 -0.55 -5.98
C TYR A 346 -20.82 -1.14 -6.02
N GLU A 347 -21.20 -1.78 -7.13
CA GLU A 347 -22.51 -2.40 -7.26
C GLU A 347 -22.74 -3.54 -6.26
N ALA A 348 -21.72 -4.35 -6.01
CA ALA A 348 -21.79 -5.45 -5.05
C ALA A 348 -21.98 -4.91 -3.63
N GLU A 349 -21.17 -3.95 -3.21
CA GLU A 349 -21.27 -3.35 -1.89
C GLU A 349 -22.56 -2.56 -1.69
N CYS A 350 -23.09 -1.88 -2.72
CA CYS A 350 -24.42 -1.25 -2.64
C CYS A 350 -25.53 -2.26 -2.33
N LYS A 351 -25.47 -3.46 -2.93
CA LYS A 351 -26.46 -4.52 -2.68
C LYS A 351 -26.30 -5.11 -1.28
N ILE A 352 -25.07 -5.18 -0.76
CA ILE A 352 -24.81 -5.56 0.63
C ILE A 352 -25.42 -4.53 1.58
N VAL A 353 -25.25 -3.23 1.30
CA VAL A 353 -25.88 -2.15 2.08
C VAL A 353 -27.40 -2.27 2.06
N ASP A 354 -28.00 -2.55 0.89
CA ASP A 354 -29.45 -2.75 0.77
C ASP A 354 -29.95 -3.94 1.60
N TRP A 355 -29.18 -5.04 1.64
CA TRP A 355 -29.48 -6.21 2.47
C TRP A 355 -29.29 -5.95 3.97
N ILE A 356 -28.27 -5.16 4.35
CA ILE A 356 -28.07 -4.76 5.75
C ILE A 356 -29.29 -3.98 6.26
N PHE A 357 -29.89 -3.14 5.42
CA PHE A 357 -31.05 -2.31 5.78
C PHE A 357 -32.41 -2.90 5.34
N GLU A 358 -32.51 -4.21 5.11
CA GLU A 358 -33.73 -4.81 4.52
C GLU A 358 -34.99 -4.63 5.39
N ASP A 359 -34.83 -4.56 6.72
CA ASP A 359 -35.92 -4.33 7.67
C ASP A 359 -36.15 -2.84 8.00
N GLY A 360 -35.37 -1.94 7.39
CA GLY A 360 -35.50 -0.49 7.55
C GLY A 360 -34.15 0.21 7.66
N GLU A 361 -34.12 1.46 7.20
CA GLU A 361 -32.95 2.33 7.34
C GLU A 361 -32.78 2.85 8.77
N LEU A 362 -31.56 3.30 9.09
CA LEU A 362 -31.24 3.96 10.35
C LEU A 362 -31.44 5.47 10.19
N ASP A 363 -32.31 6.07 11.01
CA ASP A 363 -32.59 7.52 10.97
C ASP A 363 -31.32 8.38 11.09
N PHE A 364 -30.31 7.89 11.80
CA PHE A 364 -29.03 8.58 12.04
C PHE A 364 -27.93 8.22 11.03
N LEU A 365 -28.15 7.23 10.16
CA LEU A 365 -27.23 6.87 9.09
C LEU A 365 -28.01 6.25 7.91
N PRO A 366 -28.65 7.08 7.06
CA PRO A 366 -29.38 6.61 5.90
C PRO A 366 -28.50 5.83 4.92
N ALA A 367 -29.11 4.91 4.15
CA ALA A 367 -28.37 4.07 3.20
C ALA A 367 -27.62 4.90 2.13
N THR A 368 -28.17 6.06 1.78
CA THR A 368 -27.55 7.01 0.86
C THR A 368 -26.19 7.49 1.35
N ASN A 369 -26.04 7.77 2.64
CA ASN A 369 -24.79 8.24 3.22
C ASN A 369 -23.72 7.15 3.15
N VAL A 370 -24.08 5.92 3.46
CA VAL A 370 -23.18 4.76 3.36
C VAL A 370 -22.72 4.55 1.91
N LYS A 371 -23.64 4.67 0.94
CA LYS A 371 -23.30 4.53 -0.49
C LYS A 371 -22.40 5.65 -0.99
N GLU A 372 -22.59 6.89 -0.54
CA GLU A 372 -21.67 8.00 -0.85
C GLU A 372 -20.29 7.78 -0.23
N PHE A 373 -20.25 7.30 1.01
CA PHE A 373 -19.00 6.92 1.68
C PHE A 373 -18.23 5.86 0.87
N ILE A 374 -18.90 4.80 0.39
CA ILE A 374 -18.27 3.77 -0.46
C ILE A 374 -17.70 4.39 -1.75
N LYS A 375 -18.47 5.25 -2.45
CA LYS A 375 -17.99 5.95 -3.65
C LYS A 375 -16.71 6.75 -3.37
N ASN A 376 -16.68 7.49 -2.25
CA ASN A 376 -15.53 8.29 -1.89
C ASN A 376 -14.29 7.42 -1.61
N ARG A 377 -14.44 6.30 -0.89
CA ARG A 377 -13.35 5.36 -0.65
C ARG A 377 -12.81 4.77 -1.96
N LEU A 378 -13.68 4.30 -2.84
CA LEU A 378 -13.29 3.79 -4.16
C LEU A 378 -12.57 4.84 -5.00
N ASN A 379 -13.06 6.09 -5.02
CA ASN A 379 -12.39 7.20 -5.68
C ASN A 379 -11.00 7.48 -5.10
N ASN A 380 -10.84 7.40 -3.79
CA ASN A 380 -9.55 7.58 -3.13
C ASN A 380 -8.59 6.42 -3.45
N SER A 381 -9.08 5.17 -3.52
CA SER A 381 -8.32 4.00 -3.98
C SER A 381 -7.83 4.15 -5.42
N LEU A 382 -8.66 4.67 -6.33
CA LEU A 382 -8.22 4.95 -7.70
C LEU A 382 -7.18 6.08 -7.75
N ALA A 383 -7.42 7.17 -7.02
CA ALA A 383 -6.52 8.32 -6.98
C ALA A 383 -5.14 7.98 -6.38
N SER A 384 -5.08 7.08 -5.40
CA SER A 384 -3.82 6.68 -4.74
C SER A 384 -2.86 5.94 -5.67
N ILE A 385 -3.38 5.34 -6.75
CA ILE A 385 -2.60 4.74 -7.84
C ILE A 385 -2.60 5.62 -9.10
N GLY A 386 -2.96 6.90 -8.99
CA GLY A 386 -2.88 7.87 -10.10
C GLY A 386 -3.95 7.69 -11.19
N LEU A 387 -5.04 6.99 -10.92
CA LEU A 387 -6.20 6.91 -11.81
C LEU A 387 -7.22 8.01 -11.49
N PRO A 388 -8.02 8.45 -12.48
CA PRO A 388 -9.06 9.43 -12.25
C PRO A 388 -10.17 8.87 -11.34
N ARG A 389 -10.78 9.76 -10.55
CA ARG A 389 -12.01 9.46 -9.82
C ARG A 389 -13.15 9.23 -10.82
N ILE A 390 -13.93 8.19 -10.62
CA ILE A 390 -15.00 7.79 -11.56
C ILE A 390 -16.41 8.04 -11.01
N PHE A 391 -16.56 8.16 -9.69
CA PHE A 391 -17.85 8.43 -9.06
C PHE A 391 -17.99 9.91 -8.74
N GLU A 392 -19.13 10.51 -9.10
CA GLU A 392 -19.54 11.78 -8.52
C GLU A 392 -20.05 11.56 -7.09
N VAL A 393 -19.55 12.36 -6.16
CA VAL A 393 -19.87 12.29 -4.74
C VAL A 393 -20.57 13.56 -4.25
N SER A 394 -21.47 13.40 -3.29
CA SER A 394 -22.11 14.51 -2.59
C SER A 394 -21.29 14.93 -1.37
N GLU A 395 -20.62 16.09 -1.43
CA GLU A 395 -19.84 16.62 -0.30
C GLU A 395 -20.69 16.77 0.98
N ALA A 396 -21.94 17.20 0.84
CA ALA A 396 -22.84 17.38 1.98
C ALA A 396 -23.15 16.05 2.71
N LEU A 397 -23.34 14.95 1.96
CA LEU A 397 -23.59 13.64 2.56
C LEU A 397 -22.32 13.02 3.12
N LEU A 398 -21.16 13.29 2.52
CA LEU A 398 -19.87 12.84 3.03
C LEU A 398 -19.52 13.48 4.37
N GLU A 399 -19.80 14.77 4.55
CA GLU A 399 -19.55 15.49 5.80
C GLU A 399 -20.24 14.81 7.01
N GLU A 400 -21.38 14.15 6.79
CA GLU A 400 -22.09 13.40 7.83
C GLU A 400 -21.34 12.11 8.27
N THR A 401 -20.41 11.63 7.46
CA THR A 401 -19.58 10.44 7.72
C THR A 401 -18.11 10.74 8.02
N ASP A 402 -17.67 12.00 7.90
CA ASP A 402 -16.27 12.42 8.12
C ASP A 402 -15.73 12.07 9.52
N TRP A 403 -16.61 11.93 10.51
CA TRP A 403 -16.21 11.51 11.86
C TRP A 403 -15.55 10.13 11.85
N PHE A 404 -15.94 9.23 10.93
CA PHE A 404 -15.37 7.90 10.84
C PHE A 404 -13.91 7.95 10.40
N ASP A 405 -13.64 8.69 9.32
CA ASP A 405 -12.27 8.89 8.85
C ASP A 405 -11.42 9.59 9.92
N ASN A 406 -12.00 10.50 10.71
CA ASN A 406 -11.27 11.08 11.84
C ASN A 406 -10.92 10.03 12.90
N GLU A 407 -11.80 9.09 13.26
CA GLU A 407 -11.49 8.05 14.25
C GLU A 407 -10.46 7.02 13.73
N VAL A 408 -10.55 6.66 12.44
CA VAL A 408 -9.63 5.70 11.81
C VAL A 408 -8.27 6.33 11.45
N ILE A 409 -8.26 7.60 11.01
CA ILE A 409 -7.08 8.33 10.49
C ILE A 409 -6.48 9.31 11.53
N ALA A 410 -7.08 9.55 12.71
CA ALA A 410 -6.56 10.48 13.74
C ALA A 410 -5.11 10.22 14.18
N THR A 411 -4.52 9.11 13.76
CA THR A 411 -3.08 8.92 13.62
C THR A 411 -2.61 9.27 12.20
N LYS A 412 -2.45 10.58 11.89
CA LYS A 412 -1.78 11.04 10.64
C LYS A 412 -0.42 10.36 10.49
N HIS A 413 0.07 10.20 9.25
CA HIS A 413 1.37 9.64 8.84
C HIS A 413 2.65 10.01 9.65
N VAL A 414 2.61 11.02 10.53
CA VAL A 414 3.73 11.38 11.44
C VAL A 414 3.49 10.91 12.89
N ASP A 415 2.22 10.76 13.29
CA ASP A 415 1.77 10.34 14.62
C ASP A 415 1.43 8.84 14.69
N PHE A 416 1.11 8.22 13.55
CA PHE A 416 0.93 6.77 13.42
C PHE A 416 2.19 6.00 13.92
N PHE A 417 3.38 6.56 13.69
CA PHE A 417 4.66 6.00 14.13
C PHE A 417 5.10 6.39 15.54
N ASN A 418 4.37 7.28 16.25
CA ASN A 418 4.87 7.89 17.49
C ASN A 418 3.88 7.90 18.67
N LYS A 419 2.61 7.53 18.48
CA LYS A 419 1.64 7.49 19.59
C LYS A 419 1.23 6.07 19.95
N ARG A 420 1.59 5.69 21.17
CA ARG A 420 1.02 4.53 21.86
C ARG A 420 -0.44 4.82 22.18
N SER A 421 -1.36 3.95 21.75
CA SER A 421 -2.76 4.00 22.19
C SER A 421 -2.81 3.98 23.73
N ILE A 422 -3.50 4.96 24.33
CA ILE A 422 -3.45 5.22 25.78
C ILE A 422 -4.55 4.43 26.53
N ASN A 423 -5.38 3.65 25.85
CA ASN A 423 -6.50 2.94 26.47
C ASN A 423 -6.24 1.44 26.61
N TYR A 424 -5.32 1.05 27.50
CA TYR A 424 -5.19 -0.35 27.94
C TYR A 424 -5.62 -0.49 29.40
N ASN A 425 -6.76 -1.12 29.64
CA ASN A 425 -7.18 -1.50 30.99
C ASN A 425 -6.81 -2.97 31.23
N LYS A 426 -5.64 -3.22 31.83
CA LYS A 426 -5.05 -4.56 32.07
C LYS A 426 -5.80 -5.44 33.10
N ARG A 427 -7.06 -5.14 33.43
CA ARG A 427 -7.78 -5.78 34.56
C ARG A 427 -9.26 -6.14 34.30
N SER A 428 -9.73 -6.19 33.07
CA SER A 428 -11.02 -6.83 32.74
C SER A 428 -10.79 -8.31 32.40
N SER A 429 -11.40 -9.21 33.17
CA SER A 429 -11.58 -10.60 32.74
C SER A 429 -12.54 -10.63 31.55
N SER A 430 -12.17 -11.35 30.49
CA SER A 430 -13.01 -11.55 29.30
C SER A 430 -14.27 -12.32 29.66
N VAL A 431 -15.41 -11.90 29.10
CA VAL A 431 -16.72 -12.51 29.29
C VAL A 431 -16.87 -13.67 28.30
N THR A 432 -17.26 -14.84 28.77
CA THR A 432 -17.53 -16.04 27.96
C THR A 432 -19.03 -16.22 27.73
N SER A 433 -19.40 -17.08 26.79
CA SER A 433 -20.81 -17.45 26.58
C SER A 433 -21.45 -18.02 27.85
N ASP A 434 -20.70 -18.81 28.63
CA ASP A 434 -21.14 -19.34 29.93
C ASP A 434 -21.42 -18.26 31.00
N ASP A 435 -20.85 -17.06 30.86
CA ASP A 435 -21.10 -15.95 31.80
C ASP A 435 -22.41 -15.20 31.52
N LEU A 436 -23.01 -15.43 30.34
CA LEU A 436 -24.20 -14.72 29.86
C LEU A 436 -25.50 -15.53 30.01
N PHE A 437 -25.42 -16.81 30.41
CA PHE A 437 -26.58 -17.73 30.52
C PHE A 437 -26.76 -18.35 31.91
#